data_AF-A0A5K0XYT7-F1
#
_entry.id   AF-A0A5K0XYT7-F1
#
_cell.length_a   1.000
_cell.length_b   1.000
_cell.length_c   1.000
_cell.angle_alpha   90.00
_cell.angle_beta   90.00
_cell.angle_gamma   90.00
#
_symmetry.space_group_name_H-M   'P 1'
#
loop_
_entity.id
_entity.type
_entity.pdbx_description
1 polymer ?
#
loop_
_entity_poly.entity_id
_entity_poly.type
_entity_poly.pdbx_seq_one_letter_code
_entity_poly.pdbx_strand_id
1 'polypeptide(L)' 'MSAFPSLLPLFLLLLSLSSPQVLSSKIGEGYRLVSIEQTSDGSLRGLLEVKKKTSIYGPDIPKLQLYV' A
#
# COMPACT_ATOMS: atom_id res chain seq x y z
N MET A 1 -47.31 -25.44 22.05
CA MET A 1 -46.34 -25.74 20.98
C MET A 1 -45.56 -24.46 20.72
N SER A 2 -44.40 -24.30 21.35
CA SER A 2 -43.55 -23.11 21.16
C SER A 2 -42.73 -23.27 19.89
N ALA A 3 -43.00 -22.46 18.87
CA ALA A 3 -42.18 -22.39 17.68
C ALA A 3 -40.85 -21.72 18.01
N PHE A 4 -39.74 -22.43 17.80
CA PHE A 4 -38.40 -21.84 17.91
C PHE A 4 -38.19 -20.89 16.72
N PRO A 5 -37.73 -19.65 16.93
CA PRO A 5 -37.49 -18.71 15.84
C PRO A 5 -36.33 -19.21 14.97
N SER A 6 -36.55 -19.30 13.66
CA SER A 6 -35.51 -19.73 12.72
C SER A 6 -34.40 -18.68 12.63
N LEU A 7 -33.15 -19.09 12.82
CA LEU A 7 -31.96 -18.22 12.69
C LEU A 7 -31.50 -18.03 11.24
N LEU A 8 -32.17 -18.68 10.30
CA LEU A 8 -31.85 -18.70 8.87
C LEU A 8 -31.79 -17.30 8.21
N PRO A 9 -32.71 -16.35 8.45
CA PRO A 9 -32.61 -15.01 7.87
C PRO A 9 -31.43 -14.20 8.43
N LEU A 10 -31.09 -14.39 9.71
CA LEU A 10 -29.93 -13.74 10.33
C LEU A 10 -28.63 -14.30 9.74
N PHE A 11 -28.56 -15.62 9.52
CA PHE A 11 -27.43 -16.26 8.86
C PHE A 11 -27.23 -15.75 7.43
N LEU A 12 -28.31 -15.67 6.63
CA LEU A 12 -28.25 -15.12 5.27
C LEU A 12 -27.82 -13.65 5.25
N LEU A 13 -28.29 -12.84 6.21
CA LEU A 13 -27.84 -11.46 6.35
C LEU A 13 -26.34 -11.39 6.61
N LEU A 14 -25.82 -12.20 7.54
CA LEU A 14 -24.38 -12.24 7.85
C LEU A 14 -23.51 -12.65 6.65
N LEU A 15 -23.99 -13.56 5.80
CA LEU A 15 -23.29 -13.94 4.55
C LEU A 15 -23.28 -12.82 3.50
N SER A 16 -24.29 -11.94 3.50
CA SER A 16 -24.32 -10.82 2.56
C SER A 16 -23.35 -9.68 2.93
N LEU A 17 -22.97 -9.57 4.21
CA LEU A 17 -21.99 -8.59 4.68
C LEU A 17 -20.54 -9.01 4.46
N SER A 18 -20.27 -10.30 4.22
CA SER A 18 -18.91 -10.83 4.10
C SER A 18 -18.32 -10.76 2.68
N SER A 19 -18.82 -9.87 1.83
CA SER A 19 -18.24 -9.65 0.50
C SER A 19 -16.76 -9.27 0.63
N PRO A 20 -15.81 -10.06 0.08
CA PRO A 20 -14.41 -9.72 0.13
C PRO A 20 -14.19 -8.46 -0.70
N GLN A 21 -13.88 -7.35 -0.04
CA GLN A 21 -13.37 -6.18 -0.73
C GLN A 21 -12.05 -6.57 -1.38
N VAL A 22 -12.03 -6.62 -2.72
CA VAL A 22 -10.79 -6.73 -3.48
C VAL A 22 -10.07 -5.39 -3.32
N LEU A 23 -9.33 -5.26 -2.22
CA LEU A 23 -8.39 -4.17 -2.04
C LEU A 23 -7.29 -4.38 -3.07
N SER A 24 -7.41 -3.70 -4.21
CA SER A 24 -6.32 -3.58 -5.17
C SER A 24 -5.12 -2.98 -4.45
N SER A 25 -4.19 -3.81 -4.01
CA SER A 25 -2.99 -3.35 -3.35
C SER A 25 -2.10 -2.71 -4.41
N LYS A 26 -1.92 -1.39 -4.32
CA LYS A 26 -1.02 -0.68 -5.24
C LYS A 26 0.40 -1.19 -5.00
N ILE A 27 1.05 -1.67 -6.04
CA ILE A 27 2.40 -2.28 -6.00
C ILE A 27 3.42 -1.39 -5.29
N GLY A 28 3.31 -0.07 -5.45
CA GLY A 28 4.14 0.92 -4.76
C GLY A 28 3.66 2.33 -5.04
N GLU A 29 4.17 3.30 -4.28
CA GLU A 29 3.84 4.72 -4.43
C GLU A 29 5.02 5.59 -4.91
N GLY A 30 6.15 4.97 -5.22
CA GLY A 30 7.35 5.64 -5.71
C GLY A 30 8.09 6.44 -4.64
N TYR A 31 8.92 7.39 -5.08
CA TYR A 31 9.80 8.17 -4.23
C TYR A 31 9.48 9.67 -4.30
N ARG A 32 9.85 10.41 -3.26
CA ARG A 32 9.91 11.88 -3.25
C ARG A 32 11.37 12.34 -3.23
N LEU A 33 11.63 13.50 -3.83
CA LEU A 33 12.92 14.17 -3.75
C LEU A 33 13.05 14.87 -2.39
N VAL A 34 14.14 14.57 -1.68
CA VAL A 34 14.45 15.12 -0.34
C VAL A 34 15.46 16.26 -0.44
N SER A 35 16.50 16.08 -1.25
CA SER A 35 17.52 17.10 -1.48
C SER A 35 18.15 16.95 -2.86
N ILE A 36 18.73 18.05 -3.36
CA ILE A 36 19.55 18.09 -4.57
C ILE A 36 20.85 18.78 -4.19
N GLU A 37 21.97 18.26 -4.69
CA GLU A 37 23.26 18.94 -4.64
C GLU A 37 23.97 18.82 -5.98
N GLN A 38 24.79 19.82 -6.29
CA GLN A 38 25.70 19.77 -7.42
C GLN A 38 27.03 19.18 -6.97
N THR A 39 27.51 18.16 -7.68
CA THR A 39 28.80 17.51 -7.39
C THR A 39 29.96 18.30 -8.02
N SER A 40 31.18 18.00 -7.60
CA SER A 40 32.38 18.75 -8.02
C SER A 40 32.68 18.68 -9.51
N ASP A 41 32.18 17.64 -10.18
CA ASP A 41 32.22 17.44 -11.63
C ASP A 41 31.09 18.18 -12.38
N GLY A 42 30.24 18.92 -11.66
CA GLY A 42 29.12 19.68 -12.21
C GLY A 42 27.82 18.89 -12.35
N SER A 43 27.85 17.58 -12.10
CA SER A 43 26.68 16.68 -12.16
C SER A 43 25.69 16.95 -11.02
N LEU A 44 24.47 16.42 -11.12
CA LEU A 44 23.45 16.55 -10.06
C LEU A 44 23.30 15.24 -9.30
N ARG A 45 23.31 15.32 -7.96
CA ARG A 45 22.99 14.21 -7.06
C ARG A 45 21.71 14.52 -6.27
N GLY A 46 20.68 13.69 -6.44
CA GLY A 46 19.42 13.77 -5.73
C GLY A 46 19.28 12.69 -4.66
N LEU A 47 18.85 13.05 -3.45
CA LEU A 47 18.45 12.07 -2.43
C LEU A 47 16.94 11.84 -2.52
N LEU A 48 16.52 10.59 -2.70
CA LEU A 48 15.13 10.20 -2.77
C LEU A 48 14.71 9.36 -1.56
N GLU A 49 13.46 9.48 -1.14
CA GLU A 49 12.85 8.70 -0.05
C GLU A 49 11.51 8.09 -0.47
N VAL A 50 11.24 6.84 -0.10
CA VAL A 50 9.99 6.15 -0.43
C VAL A 50 8.78 6.89 0.15
N LYS A 51 7.75 7.15 -0.66
CA LYS A 51 6.56 7.91 -0.22
C LYS A 51 5.71 7.14 0.78
N LYS A 52 5.56 5.84 0.53
CA LYS A 52 4.83 4.90 1.41
C LYS A 52 5.41 3.52 1.25
N LYS A 53 5.76 2.90 2.36
CA LYS A 53 6.32 1.55 2.39
C LYS A 53 5.25 0.50 2.04
N THR A 54 5.64 -0.45 1.22
CA THR A 54 4.89 -1.63 0.81
C THR A 54 5.81 -2.85 0.83
N SER A 55 5.23 -4.04 0.73
CA SER A 55 6.01 -5.29 0.71
C SER A 55 5.50 -6.30 -0.32
N ILE A 56 4.76 -5.84 -1.34
CA ILE A 56 4.03 -6.71 -2.28
C ILE A 56 4.99 -7.59 -3.09
N TYR A 57 6.17 -7.07 -3.45
CA TYR A 57 7.25 -7.81 -4.13
C TYR A 57 8.54 -7.85 -3.31
N GLY A 58 8.40 -7.86 -1.97
CA GLY A 58 9.52 -7.69 -1.04
C GLY A 58 9.61 -6.25 -0.52
N PRO A 59 10.51 -6.01 0.45
CA PRO A 59 10.61 -4.72 1.12
C PRO A 59 11.13 -3.62 0.18
N ASP A 60 10.49 -2.44 0.23
CA ASP A 60 10.97 -1.25 -0.48
C ASP A 60 12.36 -0.81 0.01
N ILE A 61 13.17 -0.28 -0.92
CA ILE A 61 14.44 0.39 -0.58
C ILE A 61 14.12 1.78 0.00
N PRO A 62 14.48 2.11 1.25
CA PRO A 62 14.00 3.34 1.89
C PRO A 62 14.55 4.64 1.28
N LYS A 63 15.82 4.63 0.87
CA LYS A 63 16.54 5.79 0.33
C LYS A 63 17.29 5.42 -0.94
N LEU A 64 17.24 6.29 -1.94
CA LEU A 64 18.00 6.15 -3.19
C LEU A 64 18.84 7.41 -3.44
N GLN A 65 19.96 7.23 -4.13
CA GLN A 65 20.74 8.31 -4.72
C GLN A 65 20.50 8.29 -6.24
N LEU A 66 20.06 9.42 -6.79
CA LEU A 66 19.88 9.64 -8.22
C LEU A 66 21.03 10.50 -8.74
N TYR A 67 21.70 10.04 -9.79
CA TYR A 67 22.78 10.77 -10.49
C TYR A 67 22.31 11.12 -11.90
N VAL A 68 22.51 12.38 -12.32
CA VAL A 68 22.14 12.91 -13.64
C VAL A 68 23.33 13.62 -14.25
#